data_AF-A0A447S1S4-F1
#
_entry.id   AF-A0A447S1S4-F1
#
_cell.length_a   1.000
_cell.length_b   1.000
_cell.length_c   1.000
_cell.angle_alpha   90.00
_cell.angle_beta   90.00
_cell.angle_gamma   90.00
#
_symmetry.space_group_name_H-M   'P 1'
#
loop_
_entity.id
_entity.type
_entity.pdbx_description
1 polymer ?
#
loop_
_entity_poly.entity_id
_entity_poly.type
_entity_poly.pdbx_seq_one_letter_code
_entity_poly.pdbx_strand_id
1 'polypeptide(L)'
;MTNGTDYRAILASDTPLIDVRAPVEFSQSAMPAAINLPLMNDEERAAVGTCYKRQGPEAALALGHKLVQGDLRASRTQAWLEACARYPHGYLCCARGGQRSHIVQQWLKEAGVDYPLIVGGYKALRQAAIQATDELVQRPIVLIGGCTGNGKTQLVCSRPDGIDLEGLAHHRRFFIRSNPAGSASAGHL
;
A
#
# COMPACT_ATOMS: atom_id res chain seq x y z
N MET A 1 14.44 -17.61 6.16
CA MET A 1 13.08 -17.68 5.53
C MET A 1 13.20 -17.46 4.03
N THR A 2 12.30 -17.98 3.19
CA THR A 2 12.38 -17.81 1.72
C THR A 2 11.85 -16.43 1.32
N ASN A 3 12.47 -15.77 0.33
CA ASN A 3 11.97 -14.50 -0.19
C ASN A 3 10.57 -14.66 -0.79
N GLY A 4 9.73 -13.62 -0.64
CA GLY A 4 8.35 -13.62 -1.09
C GLY A 4 8.26 -13.49 -2.61
N THR A 5 7.90 -14.59 -3.29
CA THR A 5 7.65 -14.64 -4.74
C THR A 5 6.19 -15.00 -5.08
N ASP A 6 5.44 -15.56 -4.14
CA ASP A 6 4.01 -15.83 -4.29
C ASP A 6 3.19 -14.57 -3.96
N TYR A 7 3.14 -13.64 -4.92
CA TYR A 7 2.47 -12.37 -4.72
C TYR A 7 0.96 -12.52 -4.46
N ARG A 8 0.29 -13.54 -5.03
CA ARG A 8 -1.16 -13.73 -4.82
C ARG A 8 -1.47 -14.18 -3.40
N ALA A 9 -0.72 -15.14 -2.88
CA ALA A 9 -0.89 -15.59 -1.51
C ALA A 9 -0.60 -14.45 -0.50
N ILE A 10 0.42 -13.63 -0.78
CA ILE A 10 0.77 -12.48 0.07
C ILE A 10 -0.34 -11.41 0.04
N LEU A 11 -0.89 -11.11 -1.13
CA LEU A 11 -1.98 -10.13 -1.28
C LEU A 11 -3.30 -10.61 -0.66
N ALA A 12 -3.57 -11.92 -0.66
CA ALA A 12 -4.81 -12.49 -0.15
C ALA A 12 -4.85 -12.66 1.37
N SER A 13 -3.70 -12.63 2.04
CA SER A 13 -3.56 -12.98 3.47
C SER A 13 -3.29 -11.79 4.39
N ASP A 14 -3.48 -10.56 3.91
CA ASP A 14 -3.15 -9.32 4.64
C ASP A 14 -1.76 -9.38 5.31
N THR A 15 -0.80 -10.00 4.63
CA THR A 15 0.53 -10.22 5.19
C THR A 15 1.19 -8.87 5.52
N PRO A 16 1.70 -8.66 6.74
CA PRO A 16 2.37 -7.41 7.10
C PRO A 16 3.58 -7.11 6.20
N LEU A 17 3.64 -5.90 5.67
CA LEU A 17 4.76 -5.44 4.86
C LEU A 17 5.48 -4.27 5.54
N ILE A 18 6.78 -4.39 5.74
CA ILE A 18 7.63 -3.28 6.18
C ILE A 18 8.12 -2.57 4.91
N ASP A 19 7.47 -1.46 4.57
CA ASP A 19 7.83 -0.63 3.42
C ASP A 19 8.94 0.35 3.79
N VAL A 20 10.11 0.15 3.20
CA VAL A 20 11.32 0.95 3.46
C VAL A 20 11.52 2.10 2.47
N ARG A 21 10.54 2.35 1.60
CA ARG A 21 10.54 3.54 0.72
C ARG A 21 10.36 4.82 1.55
N ALA A 22 10.68 5.95 0.93
CA ALA A 22 10.49 7.24 1.60
C ALA A 22 9.00 7.55 1.80
N PRO A 23 8.64 8.38 2.80
CA PRO A 23 7.26 8.73 3.09
C PRO A 23 6.46 9.25 1.88
N VAL A 24 7.07 10.03 0.98
CA VAL A 24 6.42 10.51 -0.23
C VAL A 24 6.02 9.37 -1.18
N GLU A 25 6.81 8.31 -1.28
CA GLU A 25 6.50 7.15 -2.12
C GLU A 25 5.37 6.31 -1.51
N PHE A 26 5.36 6.18 -0.18
CA PHE A 26 4.36 5.41 0.56
C PHE A 26 2.99 6.10 0.54
N SER A 27 2.95 7.40 0.82
CA SER A 27 1.73 8.21 0.80
C SER A 27 1.05 8.27 -0.57
N GLN A 28 1.84 8.23 -1.65
CA GLN A 28 1.30 8.18 -3.02
C GLN A 28 0.61 6.85 -3.31
N SER A 29 1.23 5.73 -2.88
CA SER A 29 0.63 4.41 -3.04
C SER A 29 1.35 3.39 -2.17
N ALA A 30 0.59 2.61 -1.41
CA ALA A 30 1.07 1.57 -0.52
C ALA A 30 0.13 0.36 -0.56
N MET A 31 0.62 -0.80 -0.13
CA MET A 31 -0.23 -1.97 0.08
C MET A 31 -1.02 -1.79 1.38
N PRO A 32 -2.28 -2.28 1.46
CA PRO A 32 -3.14 -2.04 2.63
C PRO A 32 -2.55 -2.48 3.97
N ALA A 33 -1.90 -3.65 3.99
CA ALA A 33 -1.26 -4.22 5.18
C ALA A 33 0.18 -3.70 5.43
N ALA A 34 0.63 -2.67 4.70
CA ALA A 34 1.98 -2.15 4.82
C ALA A 34 2.11 -1.07 5.92
N ILE A 35 3.22 -1.11 6.63
CA ILE A 35 3.68 -0.03 7.51
C ILE A 35 4.91 0.63 6.90
N ASN A 36 5.04 1.95 7.01
CA ASN A 36 6.20 2.66 6.50
C ASN A 36 7.27 2.83 7.58
N LEU A 37 8.43 2.21 7.37
CA LEU A 37 9.64 2.43 8.16
C LEU A 37 10.79 2.76 7.19
N PRO A 38 10.93 4.03 6.79
CA PRO A 38 11.75 4.43 5.68
C PRO A 38 13.25 4.21 5.94
N LEU A 39 13.97 3.67 4.95
CA LEU A 39 15.44 3.69 4.95
C LEU A 39 15.95 5.13 4.86
N MET A 40 15.23 6.00 4.14
CA MET A 40 15.56 7.40 3.92
C MET A 40 14.31 8.28 3.95
N ASN A 41 14.43 9.48 4.49
CA ASN A 41 13.38 10.49 4.36
C ASN A 41 13.32 11.06 2.92
N ASP A 42 12.39 11.97 2.66
CA ASP A 42 12.15 12.48 1.30
C ASP A 42 13.33 13.28 0.74
N GLU A 43 14.02 14.03 1.58
CA GLU A 43 15.18 14.86 1.22
C GLU A 43 16.42 13.98 0.96
N GLU A 44 16.72 13.05 1.86
CA GLU A 44 17.79 12.05 1.71
C GLU A 44 17.59 11.23 0.44
N ARG A 45 16.35 10.76 0.19
CA ARG A 45 16.00 10.04 -1.03
C ARG A 45 16.23 10.90 -2.27
N ALA A 46 15.85 12.18 -2.24
CA ALA A 46 16.04 13.09 -3.37
C ALA A 46 17.53 13.35 -3.65
N ALA A 47 18.34 13.54 -2.61
CA ALA A 47 19.79 13.72 -2.70
C ALA A 47 20.47 12.47 -3.30
N VAL A 48 20.17 11.28 -2.75
CA VAL A 48 20.72 10.00 -3.25
C VAL A 48 20.26 9.73 -4.68
N GLY A 49 18.99 9.98 -4.99
CA GLY A 49 18.46 9.82 -6.36
C GLY A 49 19.13 10.76 -7.37
N THR A 50 19.46 11.98 -6.95
CA THR A 50 20.21 12.95 -7.78
C THR A 50 21.65 12.50 -7.98
N CYS A 51 22.32 12.05 -6.91
CA CYS A 51 23.67 11.49 -6.97
C CYS A 51 23.73 10.28 -7.90
N TYR A 52 22.76 9.36 -7.79
CA TYR A 52 22.68 8.18 -8.66
C TYR A 52 22.63 8.55 -10.13
N LYS A 53 21.80 9.54 -10.50
CA LYS A 53 21.67 9.99 -11.89
C LYS A 53 22.92 10.69 -12.42
N ARG A 54 23.65 11.43 -11.56
CA ARG A 54 24.78 12.27 -11.98
C ARG A 54 26.13 11.56 -11.90
N GLN A 55 26.32 10.72 -10.88
CA GLN A 55 27.61 10.15 -10.47
C GLN A 55 27.59 8.62 -10.43
N GLY A 56 26.44 8.00 -10.67
CA GLY A 56 26.32 6.54 -10.75
C GLY A 56 26.02 5.84 -9.42
N PRO A 57 25.91 4.50 -9.45
CA PRO A 57 25.43 3.70 -8.34
C PRO A 57 26.35 3.70 -7.12
N GLU A 58 27.67 3.59 -7.32
CA GLU A 58 28.66 3.57 -6.23
C GLU A 58 28.66 4.88 -5.43
N ALA A 59 28.66 6.01 -6.12
CA ALA A 59 28.61 7.33 -5.48
C ALA A 59 27.30 7.54 -4.69
N ALA A 60 26.17 7.05 -5.22
CA ALA A 60 24.89 7.10 -4.54
C ALA A 60 24.85 6.21 -3.29
N LEU A 61 25.45 5.02 -3.35
CA LEU A 61 25.57 4.11 -2.21
C LEU A 61 26.43 4.73 -1.11
N ALA A 62 27.60 5.27 -1.46
CA ALA A 62 28.47 5.96 -0.53
C ALA A 62 27.79 7.18 0.11
N LEU A 63 27.04 7.97 -0.67
CA LEU A 63 26.24 9.07 -0.14
C LEU A 63 25.14 8.57 0.80
N GLY A 64 24.45 7.48 0.46
CA GLY A 64 23.42 6.88 1.30
C GLY A 64 23.95 6.46 2.67
N HIS A 65 25.12 5.82 2.71
CA HIS A 65 25.79 5.48 3.97
C HIS A 65 26.20 6.71 4.78
N LYS A 66 26.66 7.78 4.13
CA LYS A 66 27.00 9.05 4.81
C LYS A 66 25.78 9.75 5.39
N LEU A 67 24.64 9.69 4.71
CA LEU A 67 23.39 10.31 5.16
C LEU A 67 22.75 9.51 6.30
N VAL A 68 22.85 8.18 6.26
CA VAL A 68 22.23 7.28 7.24
C VAL A 68 23.32 6.58 8.05
N GLN A 69 23.88 7.30 9.02
CA GLN A 69 24.98 6.83 9.88
C GLN A 69 24.74 7.20 11.37
N GLY A 70 25.58 6.66 12.25
CA GLY A 70 25.55 6.96 13.69
C GLY A 70 24.19 6.68 14.33
N ASP A 71 23.73 7.63 15.15
CA ASP A 71 22.48 7.53 15.91
C ASP A 71 21.25 7.38 15.00
N LEU A 72 21.26 8.00 13.81
CA LEU A 72 20.15 7.89 12.87
C LEU A 72 20.02 6.46 12.33
N ARG A 73 21.15 5.84 11.99
CA ARG A 73 21.19 4.42 11.60
C ARG A 73 20.71 3.54 12.75
N ALA A 74 21.22 3.78 13.97
CA ALA A 74 20.84 2.99 15.15
C ALA A 74 19.33 3.08 15.44
N SER A 75 18.76 4.29 15.39
CA SER A 75 17.32 4.53 15.60
C SER A 75 16.46 3.82 14.54
N ARG A 76 16.83 3.91 13.25
CA ARG A 76 16.12 3.20 12.17
C ARG A 76 16.22 1.69 12.31
N THR A 77 17.40 1.16 12.62
CA THR A 77 17.60 -0.27 12.88
C THR A 77 16.74 -0.76 14.05
N GLN A 78 16.70 -0.02 15.15
CA GLN A 78 15.87 -0.35 16.30
C GLN A 78 14.38 -0.40 15.94
N ALA A 79 13.89 0.59 15.19
CA ALA A 79 12.50 0.60 14.73
C ALA A 79 12.16 -0.61 13.85
N TRP A 80 13.07 -1.04 12.98
CA TRP A 80 12.87 -2.25 12.19
C TRP A 80 12.88 -3.52 13.05
N LEU A 81 13.78 -3.62 14.04
CA LEU A 81 13.82 -4.77 14.96
C LEU A 81 12.50 -4.93 15.72
N GLU A 82 11.96 -3.83 16.24
CA GLU A 82 10.66 -3.81 16.93
C GLU A 82 9.51 -4.22 16.00
N ALA A 83 9.54 -3.77 14.75
CA ALA A 83 8.54 -4.17 13.75
C ALA A 83 8.67 -5.65 13.38
N CYS A 84 9.88 -6.17 13.21
CA CYS A 84 10.12 -7.59 12.94
C CYS A 84 9.64 -8.47 14.10
N ALA A 85 9.84 -8.03 15.35
CA ALA A 85 9.34 -8.74 16.52
C ALA A 85 7.80 -8.74 16.58
N ARG A 86 7.17 -7.63 16.17
CA ARG A 86 5.70 -7.52 16.09
C ARG A 86 5.11 -8.32 14.94
N TYR A 87 5.83 -8.44 13.83
CA TYR A 87 5.37 -9.08 12.59
C TYR A 87 6.37 -10.16 12.13
N PRO A 88 6.50 -11.28 12.86
CA PRO A 88 7.52 -12.30 12.56
C PRO A 88 7.32 -13.01 11.21
N HIS A 89 6.13 -12.91 10.62
CA HIS A 89 5.77 -13.51 9.33
C HIS A 89 5.55 -12.47 8.22
N GLY A 90 6.12 -11.27 8.35
CA GLY A 90 6.04 -10.23 7.32
C GLY A 90 7.22 -10.24 6.35
N TYR A 91 7.22 -9.25 5.45
CA TYR A 91 8.29 -9.06 4.47
C TYR A 91 8.77 -7.60 4.38
N LEU A 92 10.04 -7.41 4.06
CA LEU A 92 10.58 -6.12 3.66
C LEU A 92 10.21 -5.82 2.21
N CYS A 93 9.80 -4.58 1.95
CA CYS A 93 9.43 -4.13 0.62
C CYS A 93 10.07 -2.78 0.31
N CYS A 94 10.68 -2.65 -0.86
CA CYS A 94 11.02 -1.35 -1.44
C CYS A 94 10.37 -1.21 -2.82
N ALA A 95 10.64 -0.12 -3.56
CA ALA A 95 9.95 0.11 -4.84
C ALA A 95 10.07 -1.03 -5.86
N ARG A 96 11.25 -1.65 -5.97
CA ARG A 96 11.55 -2.66 -7.01
C ARG A 96 12.32 -3.89 -6.50
N GLY A 97 12.40 -4.08 -5.17
CA GLY A 97 13.22 -5.14 -4.58
C GLY A 97 14.72 -4.98 -4.87
N GLY A 98 15.20 -3.72 -4.88
CA GLY A 98 16.60 -3.40 -5.16
C GLY A 98 17.41 -3.09 -3.89
N GLN A 99 18.45 -2.27 -4.04
CA GLN A 99 19.44 -2.03 -2.98
C GLN A 99 18.86 -1.57 -1.63
N ARG A 100 17.79 -0.77 -1.64
CA ARG A 100 17.20 -0.24 -0.39
C ARG A 100 16.72 -1.35 0.56
N SER A 101 15.98 -2.33 0.05
CA SER A 101 15.52 -3.45 0.88
C SER A 101 16.66 -4.38 1.29
N HIS A 102 17.68 -4.53 0.43
CA HIS A 102 18.87 -5.34 0.76
C HIS A 102 19.75 -4.70 1.84
N ILE A 103 19.93 -3.38 1.82
CA ILE A 103 20.67 -2.66 2.87
C ILE A 103 19.97 -2.83 4.22
N VAL A 104 18.65 -2.65 4.26
CA VAL A 104 17.87 -2.85 5.50
C VAL A 104 17.94 -4.30 5.97
N GLN A 105 17.79 -5.26 5.06
CA GLN A 105 17.93 -6.69 5.37
C GLN A 105 19.32 -7.01 5.92
N GLN A 106 20.38 -6.42 5.34
CA GLN A 106 21.74 -6.61 5.82
C GLN A 106 21.92 -6.06 7.24
N TRP A 107 21.43 -4.86 7.54
CA TRP A 107 21.54 -4.28 8.88
C TRP A 107 20.73 -5.05 9.92
N LEU A 108 19.55 -5.57 9.55
CA LEU A 108 18.79 -6.48 10.40
C LEU A 108 19.54 -7.78 10.66
N LYS A 109 20.18 -8.34 9.62
CA LYS A 109 20.99 -9.55 9.73
C LYS A 109 22.21 -9.35 10.62
N GLU A 110 22.88 -8.20 10.51
CA GLU A 110 23.96 -7.77 11.41
C GLU A 110 23.47 -7.68 12.88
N ALA A 111 22.20 -7.30 13.08
CA ALA A 111 21.55 -7.26 14.39
C ALA A 111 20.91 -8.62 14.80
N GLY A 112 21.13 -9.69 14.04
CA GLY A 112 20.69 -11.05 14.37
C GLY A 112 19.29 -11.45 13.89
N VAL A 113 18.62 -10.63 13.08
CA VAL A 113 17.29 -10.93 12.53
C VAL A 113 17.38 -11.21 11.02
N ASP A 114 17.04 -12.45 10.63
CA ASP A 114 16.87 -12.81 9.22
C ASP A 114 15.42 -12.58 8.79
N TYR A 115 15.18 -11.46 8.08
CA TYR A 115 13.85 -11.06 7.64
C TYR A 115 13.73 -11.13 6.12
N PRO A 116 12.69 -11.79 5.57
CA PRO A 116 12.57 -12.01 4.13
C PRO A 116 12.15 -10.73 3.39
N LEU A 117 12.46 -10.67 2.09
CA LEU A 117 12.07 -9.54 1.22
C LEU A 117 11.07 -9.98 0.15
N ILE A 118 10.28 -9.01 -0.33
CA ILE A 118 9.47 -9.17 -1.53
C ILE A 118 10.36 -9.01 -2.76
N VAL A 119 10.49 -10.08 -3.55
CA VAL A 119 11.21 -10.03 -4.83
C VAL A 119 10.48 -9.08 -5.78
N GLY A 120 11.21 -8.19 -6.45
CA GLY A 120 10.60 -7.16 -7.32
C GLY A 120 9.83 -6.05 -6.58
N GLY A 121 9.72 -6.13 -5.24
CA GLY A 121 9.18 -5.10 -4.37
C GLY A 121 7.74 -4.69 -4.67
N TYR A 122 7.42 -3.44 -4.31
CA TYR A 122 6.09 -2.86 -4.46
C TYR A 122 5.57 -2.93 -5.90
N LYS A 123 6.45 -2.71 -6.89
CA LYS A 123 6.09 -2.80 -8.31
C LYS A 123 5.54 -4.19 -8.66
N ALA A 124 6.17 -5.26 -8.18
CA ALA A 124 5.73 -6.63 -8.46
C ALA A 124 4.38 -6.94 -7.80
N LEU A 125 4.20 -6.56 -6.53
CA LEU A 125 2.92 -6.69 -5.82
C LEU A 125 1.80 -5.93 -6.52
N ARG A 126 2.06 -4.67 -6.90
CA ARG A 126 1.08 -3.85 -7.62
C ARG A 126 0.70 -4.47 -8.96
N GLN A 127 1.69 -4.98 -9.70
CA GLN A 127 1.42 -5.64 -10.98
C GLN A 127 0.58 -6.91 -10.80
N ALA A 128 0.88 -7.71 -9.79
CA ALA A 128 0.10 -8.91 -9.47
C ALA A 128 -1.34 -8.58 -9.08
N ALA A 129 -1.56 -7.52 -8.30
CA ALA A 129 -2.90 -7.04 -7.95
C ALA A 129 -3.69 -6.57 -9.17
N ILE A 130 -3.04 -5.84 -10.09
CA ILE A 130 -3.67 -5.40 -11.34
C ILE A 130 -4.05 -6.60 -12.20
N GLN A 131 -3.14 -7.56 -12.40
CA GLN A 131 -3.41 -8.76 -13.18
C GLN A 131 -4.56 -9.59 -12.58
N ALA A 132 -4.58 -9.75 -11.26
CA ALA A 132 -5.67 -10.42 -10.57
C ALA A 132 -7.01 -9.68 -10.80
N THR A 133 -7.00 -8.36 -10.78
CA THR A 133 -8.19 -7.54 -11.06
C THR A 133 -8.64 -7.73 -12.51
N ASP A 134 -7.73 -7.66 -13.47
CA ASP A 134 -8.03 -7.84 -14.90
C ASP A 134 -8.69 -9.20 -15.17
N GLU A 135 -8.19 -10.27 -14.53
CA GLU A 135 -8.77 -11.62 -14.61
C GLU A 135 -10.16 -11.70 -13.96
N LEU A 136 -10.34 -11.10 -12.79
CA LEU A 136 -11.61 -11.14 -12.06
C LEU A 136 -12.72 -10.39 -12.82
N VAL A 137 -12.38 -9.30 -13.51
CA VAL A 137 -13.33 -8.52 -14.31
C VAL A 137 -13.82 -9.28 -15.55
N GLN A 138 -13.10 -10.31 -16.02
CA GLN A 138 -13.60 -11.18 -17.10
C GLN A 138 -14.70 -12.15 -16.66
N ARG A 139 -14.91 -12.34 -15.36
CA ARG A 139 -15.97 -13.21 -14.84
C ARG A 139 -17.33 -12.53 -14.97
N PRO A 140 -18.44 -13.28 -15.02
CA PRO A 140 -19.77 -12.67 -15.03
C PRO A 140 -19.99 -11.78 -13.80
N ILE A 141 -20.20 -10.48 -14.02
CA ILE A 141 -20.50 -9.50 -12.97
C ILE A 141 -22.02 -9.26 -12.96
N VAL A 142 -22.65 -9.46 -11.81
CA VAL A 142 -24.04 -9.05 -11.60
C VAL A 142 -24.04 -7.68 -10.92
N LEU A 143 -24.41 -6.65 -11.68
CA LEU A 143 -24.56 -5.30 -11.14
C LEU A 143 -25.91 -5.15 -10.43
N ILE A 144 -25.88 -4.93 -9.11
CA ILE A 144 -27.07 -4.66 -8.31
C ILE A 144 -27.32 -3.14 -8.26
N GLY A 145 -28.13 -2.64 -9.21
CA GLY A 145 -28.56 -1.24 -9.29
C GLY A 145 -29.90 -0.96 -8.59
N GLY A 146 -30.19 0.33 -8.31
CA GLY A 146 -31.50 0.77 -7.80
C GLY A 146 -31.43 2.00 -6.88
N CYS A 147 -32.60 2.58 -6.56
CA CYS A 147 -32.70 3.79 -5.74
C CYS A 147 -32.07 3.65 -4.34
N THR A 148 -31.73 4.79 -3.73
CA THR A 148 -31.35 4.90 -2.31
C THR A 148 -32.41 4.27 -1.40
N GLY A 149 -32.00 3.66 -0.29
CA GLY A 149 -32.93 3.11 0.72
C GLY A 149 -33.44 1.68 0.46
N ASN A 150 -33.09 1.06 -0.67
CA ASN A 150 -33.58 -0.28 -1.03
C ASN A 150 -32.69 -1.45 -0.54
N GLY A 151 -31.89 -1.25 0.52
CA GLY A 151 -31.09 -2.34 1.11
C GLY A 151 -29.96 -2.96 0.25
N LYS A 152 -29.63 -2.36 -0.91
CA LYS A 152 -28.61 -2.91 -1.84
C LYS A 152 -27.26 -3.18 -1.18
N THR A 153 -26.78 -2.24 -0.35
CA THR A 153 -25.52 -2.39 0.39
C THR A 153 -25.59 -3.60 1.31
N GLN A 154 -26.70 -3.80 2.02
CA GLN A 154 -26.89 -4.95 2.92
C GLN A 154 -26.92 -6.28 2.14
N LEU A 155 -27.56 -6.30 0.97
CA LEU A 155 -27.55 -7.46 0.09
C LEU A 155 -26.14 -7.77 -0.44
N VAL A 156 -25.40 -6.77 -0.92
CA VAL A 156 -24.02 -6.92 -1.39
C VAL A 156 -23.12 -7.41 -0.25
N CYS A 157 -23.14 -6.75 0.90
CA CYS A 157 -22.32 -7.14 2.06
C CYS A 157 -22.71 -8.50 2.68
N SER A 158 -23.93 -8.99 2.44
CA SER A 158 -24.34 -10.34 2.89
C SER A 158 -23.69 -11.47 2.08
N ARG A 159 -23.10 -11.15 0.93
CA ARG A 159 -22.48 -12.13 0.05
C ARG A 159 -20.97 -12.21 0.28
N PRO A 160 -20.36 -13.41 0.30
CA PRO A 160 -18.91 -13.58 0.41
C PRO A 160 -18.11 -12.97 -0.75
N ASP A 161 -18.74 -12.88 -1.93
CA ASP A 161 -18.19 -12.32 -3.17
C ASP A 161 -18.69 -10.89 -3.44
N GLY A 162 -19.42 -10.30 -2.49
CA GLY A 162 -19.98 -8.97 -2.63
C GLY A 162 -18.94 -7.88 -2.46
N ILE A 163 -18.82 -7.00 -3.47
CA ILE A 163 -17.92 -5.85 -3.44
C ILE A 163 -18.76 -4.57 -3.38
N ASP A 164 -18.69 -3.84 -2.26
CA ASP A 164 -19.33 -2.53 -2.13
C ASP A 164 -18.48 -1.42 -2.74
N LEU A 165 -18.62 -1.23 -4.06
CA LEU A 165 -17.91 -0.18 -4.78
C LEU A 165 -18.30 1.24 -4.33
N GLU A 166 -19.53 1.46 -3.86
CA GLU A 166 -19.98 2.77 -3.39
C GLU A 166 -19.26 3.15 -2.08
N GLY A 167 -19.16 2.18 -1.16
CA GLY A 167 -18.39 2.32 0.07
C GLY A 167 -16.90 2.52 -0.19
N LEU A 168 -16.31 1.72 -1.09
CA LEU A 168 -14.88 1.81 -1.46
C LEU A 168 -14.52 3.12 -2.16
N ALA A 169 -15.43 3.71 -2.93
CA ALA A 169 -15.23 5.00 -3.58
C ALA A 169 -15.33 6.21 -2.63
N HIS A 170 -15.64 5.98 -1.34
CA HIS A 170 -16.01 7.02 -0.38
C HIS A 170 -17.06 8.00 -0.94
N HIS A 171 -17.91 7.50 -1.85
CA HIS A 171 -18.85 8.34 -2.57
C HIS A 171 -20.04 8.60 -1.65
N ARG A 172 -19.95 9.67 -0.85
CA ARG A 172 -21.11 10.20 -0.13
C ARG A 172 -22.13 10.65 -1.16
N ARG A 173 -23.26 9.96 -1.26
CA ARG A 173 -24.37 10.34 -2.13
C ARG A 173 -24.73 11.82 -1.91
N PHE A 174 -24.51 12.64 -2.92
CA PHE A 174 -25.07 13.98 -2.95
C PHE A 174 -26.57 13.85 -3.26
N PHE A 175 -27.39 13.99 -2.24
CA PHE A 175 -28.84 14.09 -2.38
C PHE A 175 -29.19 15.59 -2.51
N ILE A 176 -29.40 16.08 -3.73
CA ILE A 176 -30.22 17.29 -3.89
C ILE A 176 -31.66 16.83 -3.69
N ARG A 177 -32.29 17.30 -2.61
CA ARG A 177 -33.74 17.20 -2.45
C ARG A 177 -34.37 18.06 -3.53
N SER A 178 -34.81 17.48 -4.64
CA SER A 178 -35.85 18.11 -5.46
C SER A 178 -37.10 18.18 -4.58
N ASN A 179 -37.47 19.39 -4.18
CA ASN A 179 -38.64 19.62 -3.37
C ASN A 179 -39.89 19.22 -4.20
N PRO A 180 -40.69 18.21 -3.80
CA PRO A 180 -41.99 18.01 -4.40
C PRO A 180 -42.95 18.94 -3.66
N ALA A 181 -43.08 20.18 -4.13
CA ALA A 181 -44.27 20.96 -3.80
C ALA A 181 -45.43 20.44 -4.68
N GLY A 182 -46.04 19.32 -4.26
CA GLY A 182 -47.49 19.17 -4.42
C GLY A 182 -48.16 20.12 -3.41
N SER A 183 -49.36 20.63 -3.59
CA SER A 183 -50.48 20.24 -4.44
C SER A 183 -51.48 21.40 -4.47
N ALA A 184 -52.41 21.33 -5.42
CA ALA A 184 -53.57 22.20 -5.60
C ALA A 184 -54.28 22.65 -4.30
N SER A 185 -54.80 23.88 -4.33
CA SER A 185 -56.03 24.24 -3.61
C SER A 185 -56.94 25.01 -4.56
N ALA A 186 -58.22 24.61 -4.57
CA ALA A 186 -59.30 25.22 -5.32
C ALA A 186 -59.99 26.30 -4.47
N GLY A 187 -60.52 27.35 -5.12
CA GLY A 187 -61.71 28.07 -4.66
C GLY A 187 -61.65 29.60 -4.62
N HIS A 188 -62.66 30.21 -5.28
CA HIS A 188 -63.16 31.61 -5.20
C HIS A 188 -62.26 32.68 -5.86
N LEU A 189 -62.69 33.47 -6.85
CA LEU A 189 -63.99 33.92 -7.39
C LEU A 189 -63.94 33.93 -8.93
#